data_AF-A0A6A6T7C1-F1
#
_entry.id   AF-A0A6A6T7C1-F1
#
_cell.length_a   1.000
_cell.length_b   1.000
_cell.length_c   1.000
_cell.angle_alpha   90.00
_cell.angle_beta   90.00
_cell.angle_gamma   90.00
#
_symmetry.space_group_name_H-M   'P 1'
#
loop_
_entity.id
_entity.type
_entity.pdbx_description
1 polymer ?
#
loop_
_entity_poly.entity_id
_entity_poly.type
_entity_poly.pdbx_seq_one_letter_code
_entity_poly.pdbx_strand_id
1 'polypeptide(L)'
;MRFAQAITSLLMGAALTTSITAAPLSRRLFGLFDDDLVDDIDHDDDDWEQYASFCSNPSAAKMMKREASACSAIEARADRPTGFSEVAVNNADGFAFPIGLWSQSFVSCVGVVIVGTKDDGTKAQALAHFLASKETLNDTWKKFKDLVKGFDLDDSKAYLSIPNYDGDDDEKPSGWTSDDDNFGRDFVATLLNFIDDIADDVETVHARAFNTQSTMDVSPDHVVRVNDAVIS
;
A
#
# COMPACT_ATOMS: atom_id res chain seq x y z
N MET A 1 63.20 -17.98 -8.63
CA MET A 1 62.43 -19.13 -9.13
C MET A 1 61.23 -19.34 -8.21
N ARG A 2 60.04 -19.38 -8.81
CA ARG A 2 58.76 -20.02 -8.42
C ARG A 2 58.07 -19.65 -7.09
N PHE A 3 56.97 -18.91 -7.30
CA PHE A 3 55.74 -18.82 -6.50
C PHE A 3 55.02 -20.18 -6.33
N ALA A 4 54.34 -20.37 -5.20
CA ALA A 4 53.11 -21.16 -5.01
C ALA A 4 52.43 -20.62 -3.74
N GLN A 5 51.34 -19.84 -3.82
CA GLN A 5 49.93 -20.23 -3.92
C GLN A 5 49.44 -21.16 -2.79
N ALA A 6 48.58 -20.62 -1.92
CA ALA A 6 47.30 -21.23 -1.55
C ALA A 6 46.42 -20.17 -0.88
N ILE A 7 45.44 -19.68 -1.64
CA ILE A 7 44.30 -18.87 -1.20
C ILE A 7 43.30 -19.86 -0.59
N THR A 8 42.85 -19.62 0.64
CA THR A 8 41.66 -20.29 1.18
C THR A 8 40.58 -19.25 1.40
N SER A 9 39.49 -19.45 0.70
CA SER A 9 38.37 -18.54 0.50
C SER A 9 37.28 -18.68 1.57
N LEU A 10 36.61 -17.55 1.84
CA LEU A 10 35.17 -17.35 2.05
C LEU A 10 34.37 -18.29 2.98
N LEU A 11 33.65 -17.67 3.93
CA LEU A 11 32.20 -17.44 3.78
C LEU A 11 31.72 -16.42 4.81
N MET A 12 31.65 -15.15 4.39
CA MET A 12 30.82 -14.13 5.02
C MET A 12 29.36 -14.48 4.69
N GLY A 13 28.58 -14.81 5.72
CA GLY A 13 27.12 -14.87 5.61
C GLY A 13 26.57 -13.45 5.59
N ALA A 14 26.35 -12.90 4.40
CA ALA A 14 25.52 -11.72 4.22
C ALA A 14 24.05 -12.20 4.17
N ALA A 15 23.29 -11.88 5.21
CA ALA A 15 21.84 -11.92 5.14
C ALA A 15 21.39 -10.86 4.12
N LEU A 16 20.75 -11.30 3.05
CA LEU A 16 20.11 -10.42 2.06
C LEU A 16 18.80 -9.90 2.68
N THR A 17 18.86 -8.75 3.35
CA THR A 17 17.67 -7.91 3.50
C THR A 17 17.52 -7.16 2.20
N THR A 18 16.61 -7.61 1.33
CA THR A 18 16.21 -6.89 0.12
C THR A 18 15.34 -5.70 0.51
N SER A 19 15.96 -4.67 1.07
CA SER A 19 15.38 -3.33 1.08
C SER A 19 15.53 -2.79 -0.35
N ILE A 20 14.43 -2.80 -1.11
CA ILE A 20 14.38 -2.07 -2.38
C ILE A 20 14.34 -0.60 -1.99
N THR A 21 15.51 0.05 -1.96
CA THR A 21 15.56 1.52 -1.95
C THR A 21 15.06 1.98 -3.32
N ALA A 22 13.83 2.49 -3.36
CA ALA A 22 13.30 3.17 -4.53
C ALA A 22 14.28 4.29 -4.92
N ALA A 23 14.69 4.33 -6.19
CA ALA A 23 15.49 5.44 -6.69
C ALA A 23 14.63 6.72 -6.65
N PRO A 24 15.19 7.88 -6.27
CA PRO A 24 14.45 9.13 -6.30
C PRO A 24 14.09 9.46 -7.75
N LEU A 25 12.78 9.43 -8.07
CA LEU A 25 12.27 9.94 -9.33
C LEU A 25 12.52 11.45 -9.37
N SER A 26 13.14 11.91 -10.45
CA SER A 26 13.59 13.29 -10.60
C SER A 26 12.42 14.27 -10.66
N ARG A 27 12.43 15.21 -9.70
CA ARG A 27 11.54 16.36 -9.50
C ARG A 27 11.21 17.18 -10.77
N ARG A 28 9.95 17.63 -10.77
CA ARG A 28 9.33 18.78 -11.47
C ARG A 28 9.09 18.65 -12.97
N LEU A 29 7.86 18.28 -13.34
CA LEU A 29 7.22 18.90 -14.51
C LEU A 29 5.70 18.73 -14.66
N PHE A 30 4.87 18.86 -13.62
CA PHE A 30 3.42 18.94 -13.86
C PHE A 30 2.72 19.82 -12.84
N GLY A 31 2.51 21.08 -13.22
CA GLY A 31 1.44 21.89 -12.65
C GLY A 31 0.24 21.74 -13.59
N LEU A 32 -0.95 21.51 -13.02
CA LEU A 32 -2.25 21.24 -13.67
C LEU A 32 -2.57 19.75 -13.88
N PHE A 33 -2.42 18.91 -12.85
CA PHE A 33 -3.27 17.72 -12.79
C PHE A 33 -4.63 18.18 -12.26
N ASP A 34 -5.69 17.92 -13.02
CA ASP A 34 -7.04 17.90 -12.44
C ASP A 34 -7.03 16.85 -11.33
N ASP A 35 -7.78 17.07 -10.24
CA ASP A 35 -7.81 16.18 -9.07
C ASP A 35 -8.50 14.82 -9.34
N ASP A 36 -8.50 14.38 -10.60
CA ASP A 36 -9.18 13.21 -11.12
C ASP A 36 -8.18 12.07 -11.36
N LEU A 37 -8.06 11.17 -10.39
CA LEU A 37 -7.23 9.97 -10.51
C LEU A 37 -7.72 9.01 -11.59
N VAL A 38 -9.03 9.02 -11.89
CA VAL A 38 -9.63 8.08 -12.84
C VAL A 38 -9.24 8.45 -14.26
N ASP A 39 -9.26 9.74 -14.60
CA ASP A 39 -8.90 10.23 -15.92
C ASP A 39 -7.41 10.00 -16.26
N ASP A 40 -6.54 9.92 -15.25
CA ASP A 40 -5.10 9.66 -15.40
C ASP A 40 -4.75 8.16 -15.54
N ILE A 41 -5.73 7.26 -15.45
CA ILE A 41 -5.56 5.81 -15.63
C ILE A 41 -6.37 5.38 -16.86
N ASP A 42 -5.69 5.29 -18.00
CA ASP A 42 -6.27 5.00 -19.32
C ASP A 42 -6.59 3.51 -19.50
N HIS A 43 -7.67 3.07 -18.85
CA HIS A 43 -8.20 1.70 -18.91
C HIS A 43 -9.72 1.68 -19.12
N ASP A 44 -10.21 0.62 -19.78
CA ASP A 44 -11.64 0.48 -20.08
C ASP A 44 -12.48 0.14 -18.84
N ASP A 45 -13.80 0.30 -18.92
CA ASP A 45 -14.69 0.09 -17.76
C ASP A 45 -14.61 -1.35 -17.21
N ASP A 46 -14.37 -2.34 -18.08
CA ASP A 46 -14.31 -3.75 -17.70
C ASP A 46 -13.05 -4.04 -16.87
N ASP A 47 -11.89 -3.46 -17.22
CA ASP A 47 -10.65 -3.56 -16.44
C ASP A 47 -10.85 -3.04 -15.01
N TRP A 48 -11.52 -1.90 -14.87
CA TRP A 48 -11.80 -1.28 -13.56
C TRP A 48 -12.73 -2.15 -12.71
N GLU A 49 -13.85 -2.63 -13.29
CA GLU A 49 -14.79 -3.50 -12.58
C GLU A 49 -14.14 -4.82 -12.17
N GLN A 50 -13.37 -5.43 -13.08
CA GLN A 50 -12.64 -6.66 -12.84
C GLN A 50 -11.63 -6.49 -11.70
N TYR A 51 -10.78 -5.47 -11.77
CA TYR A 51 -9.75 -5.23 -10.76
C TYR A 51 -10.33 -4.90 -9.38
N ALA A 52 -11.38 -4.07 -9.33
CA ALA A 52 -12.11 -3.74 -8.10
C ALA A 52 -12.77 -4.96 -7.45
N SER A 53 -13.21 -5.93 -8.26
CA SER A 53 -13.88 -7.14 -7.79
C SER A 53 -12.98 -8.00 -6.89
N PHE A 54 -11.67 -8.01 -7.14
CA PHE A 54 -10.71 -8.76 -6.33
C PHE A 54 -10.56 -8.23 -4.91
N CYS A 55 -10.78 -6.93 -4.70
CA CYS A 55 -10.76 -6.33 -3.36
C CYS A 55 -12.12 -6.42 -2.65
N SER A 56 -13.22 -6.16 -3.37
CA SER A 56 -14.58 -6.13 -2.79
C SER A 56 -15.16 -7.53 -2.54
N ASN A 57 -14.69 -8.55 -3.26
CA ASN A 57 -15.18 -9.92 -3.14
C ASN A 57 -14.05 -10.89 -2.74
N PRO A 58 -13.80 -11.09 -1.43
CA PRO A 58 -12.81 -12.08 -0.96
C PRO A 58 -13.13 -13.52 -1.39
N SER A 59 -14.35 -13.79 -1.90
CA SER A 59 -14.71 -15.07 -2.53
C SER A 59 -14.08 -15.27 -3.90
N ALA A 60 -13.73 -14.22 -4.63
CA ALA A 60 -13.03 -14.31 -5.92
C ALA A 60 -11.54 -14.64 -5.72
N ALA A 61 -10.92 -14.10 -4.66
CA ALA A 61 -9.60 -14.52 -4.19
C ALA A 61 -9.54 -15.99 -3.71
N LYS A 62 -10.70 -16.60 -3.44
CA LYS A 62 -10.88 -17.91 -2.79
C LYS A 62 -10.65 -19.13 -3.69
N MET A 63 -10.33 -18.93 -4.96
CA MET A 63 -9.96 -20.01 -5.86
C MET A 63 -8.43 -20.17 -6.02
N MET A 64 -7.65 -19.52 -5.15
CA MET A 64 -6.29 -19.99 -4.81
C MET A 64 -6.38 -21.46 -4.37
N LYS A 65 -5.61 -22.33 -5.03
CA LYS A 65 -5.85 -23.79 -5.10
C LYS A 65 -6.16 -24.45 -3.75
N ARG A 66 -7.20 -25.31 -3.79
CA ARG A 66 -7.47 -26.49 -2.94
C ARG A 66 -6.26 -26.93 -2.08
N GLU A 67 -6.27 -26.66 -0.78
CA GLU A 67 -5.85 -27.62 0.29
C GLU A 67 -5.93 -27.11 1.75
N ALA A 68 -6.41 -25.90 2.04
CA ALA A 68 -6.70 -25.49 3.41
C ALA A 68 -8.22 -25.48 3.69
N SER A 69 -8.71 -26.52 4.36
CA SER A 69 -10.03 -26.67 5.02
C SER A 69 -11.09 -25.58 4.74
N ALA A 70 -12.07 -25.94 3.92
CA ALA A 70 -13.12 -25.10 3.32
C ALA A 70 -14.16 -24.42 4.25
N CYS A 71 -13.86 -24.16 5.53
CA CYS A 71 -14.73 -23.38 6.42
C CYS A 71 -14.03 -22.31 7.28
N SER A 72 -12.69 -22.28 7.38
CA SER A 72 -11.98 -21.35 8.29
C SER A 72 -11.38 -20.10 7.60
N ALA A 73 -11.10 -20.16 6.30
CA ALA A 73 -10.49 -19.06 5.55
C ALA A 73 -11.50 -18.03 5.00
N ILE A 74 -12.80 -18.25 5.24
CA ILE A 74 -13.88 -17.44 4.66
C ILE A 74 -14.12 -16.14 5.46
N GLU A 75 -13.66 -16.06 6.71
CA GLU A 75 -14.08 -14.98 7.62
C GLU A 75 -13.01 -14.50 8.61
N ALA A 76 -11.75 -14.94 8.49
CA ALA A 76 -10.70 -14.49 9.40
C ALA A 76 -10.25 -13.06 9.05
N ARG A 77 -11.11 -12.09 9.36
CA ARG A 77 -10.70 -10.70 9.55
C ARG A 77 -9.59 -10.69 10.60
N ALA A 78 -8.53 -9.94 10.33
CA ALA A 78 -7.52 -9.71 11.36
C ALA A 78 -8.17 -8.94 12.50
N ASP A 79 -7.81 -9.26 13.74
CA ASP A 79 -8.34 -8.54 14.89
C ASP A 79 -7.78 -7.13 14.89
N ARG A 80 -8.67 -6.13 14.93
CA ARG A 80 -8.28 -4.73 15.06
C ARG A 80 -7.54 -4.54 16.40
N PRO A 81 -6.33 -3.96 16.41
CA PRO A 81 -5.61 -3.70 17.64
C PRO A 81 -6.39 -2.77 18.60
N THR A 82 -6.23 -2.97 19.90
CA THR A 82 -6.88 -2.10 20.90
C THR A 82 -6.36 -0.67 20.79
N GLY A 83 -7.26 0.32 20.77
CA GLY A 83 -6.90 1.73 20.65
C GLY A 83 -6.75 2.23 19.20
N PHE A 84 -7.17 1.44 18.22
CA PHE A 84 -7.16 1.81 16.81
C PHE A 84 -8.58 2.04 16.29
N SER A 85 -8.76 3.07 15.46
CA SER A 85 -9.94 3.26 14.63
C SER A 85 -9.81 2.46 13.34
N GLU A 86 -10.91 1.89 12.85
CA GLU A 86 -10.93 1.17 11.59
C GLU A 86 -11.19 2.13 10.43
N VAL A 87 -10.33 2.09 9.41
CA VAL A 87 -10.59 2.72 8.12
C VAL A 87 -11.15 1.65 7.19
N ALA A 88 -12.43 1.81 6.84
CA ALA A 88 -13.12 0.90 5.92
C ALA A 88 -12.48 0.93 4.52
N VAL A 89 -12.68 -0.16 3.77
CA VAL A 89 -12.38 -0.21 2.34
C VAL A 89 -13.00 1.00 1.65
N ASN A 90 -12.26 1.62 0.72
CA ASN A 90 -12.71 2.76 -0.06
C ASN A 90 -13.08 3.97 0.80
N ASN A 91 -12.22 4.25 1.77
CA ASN A 91 -12.37 5.36 2.69
C ASN A 91 -11.01 5.84 3.20
N ALA A 92 -11.01 7.03 3.79
CA ALA A 92 -9.84 7.62 4.44
C ALA A 92 -10.24 8.18 5.81
N ASP A 93 -9.34 8.12 6.79
CA ASP A 93 -9.52 8.78 8.08
C ASP A 93 -8.18 9.28 8.60
N GLY A 94 -8.22 10.21 9.55
CA GLY A 94 -7.02 10.85 10.05
C GLY A 94 -7.21 11.50 11.41
N PHE A 95 -6.15 11.52 12.21
CA PHE A 95 -6.16 12.11 13.55
C PHE A 95 -4.88 12.90 13.82
N ALA A 96 -5.03 14.04 14.48
CA ALA A 96 -3.94 14.83 15.08
C ALA A 96 -3.91 14.66 16.62
N PHE A 97 -4.12 13.43 17.08
CA PHE A 97 -4.15 13.03 18.48
C PHE A 97 -3.88 11.52 18.60
N PRO A 98 -3.52 10.98 19.77
CA PRO A 98 -2.87 9.66 19.87
C PRO A 98 -3.87 8.48 19.80
N ILE A 99 -4.55 8.34 18.65
CA ILE A 99 -5.37 7.19 18.29
C ILE A 99 -4.78 6.56 17.04
N GLY A 100 -4.57 5.23 17.06
CA GLY A 100 -4.08 4.50 15.90
C GLY A 100 -5.13 4.39 14.80
N LEU A 101 -4.69 4.20 13.56
CA LEU A 101 -5.56 3.87 12.42
C LEU A 101 -5.20 2.47 11.91
N TRP A 102 -6.19 1.68 11.55
CA TRP A 102 -6.01 0.31 11.08
C TRP A 102 -6.99 -0.01 9.96
N SER A 103 -6.54 -0.79 8.98
CA SER A 103 -7.38 -1.33 7.92
C SER A 103 -6.91 -2.73 7.54
N GLN A 104 -7.75 -3.47 6.82
CA GLN A 104 -7.53 -4.87 6.47
C GLN A 104 -8.13 -5.24 5.11
N SER A 105 -7.82 -6.46 4.65
CA SER A 105 -8.33 -7.05 3.41
C SER A 105 -7.82 -6.34 2.15
N PHE A 106 -6.57 -5.92 2.17
CA PHE A 106 -5.87 -5.39 1.01
C PHE A 106 -5.49 -6.50 0.01
N VAL A 107 -6.46 -7.05 -0.73
CA VAL A 107 -6.18 -8.01 -1.82
C VAL A 107 -5.59 -7.26 -3.01
N SER A 108 -6.43 -6.66 -3.87
CA SER A 108 -5.98 -5.77 -4.97
C SER A 108 -5.96 -4.28 -4.58
N CYS A 109 -6.55 -3.91 -3.44
CA CYS A 109 -6.58 -2.54 -2.93
C CYS A 109 -5.19 -2.02 -2.51
N VAL A 110 -5.06 -0.70 -2.38
CA VAL A 110 -3.82 -0.06 -1.95
C VAL A 110 -4.04 0.65 -0.61
N GLY A 111 -3.15 0.41 0.35
CA GLY A 111 -3.13 1.12 1.62
C GLY A 111 -2.11 2.25 1.57
N VAL A 112 -2.49 3.43 2.02
CA VAL A 112 -1.59 4.59 2.11
C VAL A 112 -1.68 5.18 3.50
N VAL A 113 -0.53 5.40 4.12
CA VAL A 113 -0.39 6.15 5.36
C VAL A 113 0.49 7.35 5.12
N ILE A 114 0.05 8.52 5.58
CA ILE A 114 0.90 9.70 5.70
C ILE A 114 0.97 10.09 7.18
N VAL A 115 2.18 10.26 7.69
CA VAL A 115 2.45 10.73 9.05
C VAL A 115 3.31 11.99 8.99
N GLY A 116 3.18 12.86 9.98
CA GLY A 116 4.00 14.07 10.07
C GLY A 116 3.77 14.81 11.37
N THR A 117 4.44 15.93 11.55
CA THR A 117 4.27 16.73 12.77
C THR A 117 3.73 18.09 12.39
N LYS A 118 2.75 18.60 13.15
CA LYS A 118 2.27 19.97 12.98
C LYS A 118 3.30 20.97 13.54
N ASP A 119 3.13 22.25 13.19
CA ASP A 119 3.94 23.37 13.68
C ASP A 119 4.05 23.45 15.21
N ASP A 120 2.97 23.08 15.92
CA ASP A 120 2.89 23.03 17.38
C ASP A 120 3.53 21.78 18.02
N GLY A 121 4.13 20.90 17.20
CA GLY A 121 4.73 19.64 17.62
C GLY A 121 3.75 18.48 17.77
N THR A 122 2.47 18.69 17.47
CA THR A 122 1.45 17.63 17.51
C THR A 122 1.68 16.64 16.38
N LYS A 123 1.78 15.37 16.74
CA LYS A 123 1.79 14.25 15.79
C LYS A 123 0.43 14.12 15.11
N ALA A 124 0.42 14.03 13.78
CA ALA A 124 -0.79 13.70 13.03
C ALA A 124 -0.52 12.64 11.95
N GLN A 125 -1.58 11.91 11.63
CA GLN A 125 -1.54 10.78 10.73
C GLN A 125 -2.85 10.65 9.97
N ALA A 126 -2.76 10.19 8.73
CA ALA A 126 -3.89 9.81 7.91
C ALA A 126 -3.64 8.41 7.33
N LEU A 127 -4.71 7.62 7.22
CA LEU A 127 -4.70 6.31 6.57
C LEU A 127 -5.86 6.25 5.58
N ALA A 128 -5.56 5.81 4.36
CA ALA A 128 -6.55 5.56 3.32
C ALA A 128 -6.46 4.12 2.83
N HIS A 129 -7.64 3.54 2.55
CA HIS A 129 -7.80 2.26 1.90
C HIS A 129 -8.41 2.50 0.52
N PHE A 130 -7.56 2.55 -0.50
CA PHE A 130 -7.98 2.82 -1.87
C PHE A 130 -8.45 1.55 -2.58
N LEU A 131 -9.69 1.61 -3.08
CA LEU A 131 -10.25 0.68 -4.04
C LEU A 131 -10.16 1.34 -5.42
N ALA A 132 -9.60 0.64 -6.41
CA ALA A 132 -9.58 1.11 -7.79
C ALA A 132 -10.97 0.99 -8.41
N SER A 133 -11.87 1.93 -8.08
CA SER A 133 -13.23 2.01 -8.62
C SER A 133 -13.47 3.40 -9.18
N LYS A 134 -13.93 3.49 -10.44
CA LYS A 134 -14.25 4.77 -11.09
C LYS A 134 -15.25 5.61 -10.30
N GLU A 135 -16.17 4.95 -9.60
CA GLU A 135 -17.26 5.63 -8.88
C GLU A 135 -16.78 6.35 -7.61
N THR A 136 -15.70 5.88 -6.99
CA THR A 136 -15.37 6.28 -5.61
C THR A 136 -13.91 6.60 -5.35
N LEU A 137 -13.02 6.33 -6.30
CA LEU A 137 -11.59 6.61 -6.15
C LEU A 137 -11.33 8.09 -5.89
N ASN A 138 -11.93 8.97 -6.70
CA ASN A 138 -11.78 10.42 -6.56
C ASN A 138 -12.32 10.95 -5.24
N ASP A 139 -13.44 10.41 -4.75
CA ASP A 139 -14.01 10.80 -3.45
C ASP A 139 -13.10 10.38 -2.29
N THR A 140 -12.56 9.16 -2.34
CA THR A 140 -11.61 8.65 -1.34
C THR A 140 -10.32 9.47 -1.34
N TRP A 141 -9.80 9.77 -2.53
CA TRP A 141 -8.61 10.61 -2.71
C TRP A 141 -8.82 12.01 -2.17
N LYS A 142 -9.90 12.68 -2.59
CA LYS A 142 -10.23 14.01 -2.13
C LYS A 142 -10.31 14.07 -0.61
N LYS A 143 -11.01 13.11 0.01
CA LYS A 143 -11.09 13.01 1.47
C LYS A 143 -9.71 12.86 2.11
N PHE A 144 -8.87 11.97 1.58
CA PHE A 144 -7.52 11.74 2.10
C PHE A 144 -6.63 12.98 1.96
N LYS A 145 -6.63 13.61 0.78
CA LYS A 145 -5.93 14.85 0.48
C LYS A 145 -6.37 15.99 1.41
N ASP A 146 -7.67 16.16 1.60
CA ASP A 146 -8.24 17.19 2.49
C ASP A 146 -7.81 16.98 3.95
N LEU A 147 -7.74 15.72 4.42
CA LEU A 147 -7.22 15.40 5.76
C LEU A 147 -5.75 15.78 5.90
N VAL A 148 -4.89 15.32 4.99
CA VAL A 148 -3.44 15.54 5.03
C VAL A 148 -3.12 17.04 4.94
N LYS A 149 -3.72 17.75 3.99
CA LYS A 149 -3.56 19.20 3.85
C LYS A 149 -4.16 19.96 5.04
N GLY A 150 -5.26 19.48 5.60
CA GLY A 150 -5.89 20.07 6.78
C GLY A 150 -5.05 19.95 8.04
N PHE A 151 -4.15 18.97 8.12
CA PHE A 151 -3.23 18.85 9.24
C PHE A 151 -2.05 19.82 9.18
N ASP A 152 -1.69 20.31 7.99
CA ASP A 152 -0.56 21.22 7.78
C ASP A 152 0.74 20.64 8.39
N LEU A 153 1.16 19.50 7.84
CA LEU A 153 2.26 18.69 8.36
C LEU A 153 3.62 19.18 7.84
N ASP A 154 4.57 19.27 8.76
CA ASP A 154 6.01 19.35 8.48
C ASP A 154 6.62 17.93 8.45
N ASP A 155 7.65 17.76 7.61
CA ASP A 155 8.45 16.54 7.45
C ASP A 155 7.57 15.29 7.24
N SER A 156 6.55 15.43 6.42
CA SER A 156 5.53 14.42 6.17
C SER A 156 6.09 13.24 5.36
N LYS A 157 5.82 12.02 5.81
CA LYS A 157 6.29 10.78 5.20
C LYS A 157 5.13 9.90 4.78
N ALA A 158 5.15 9.45 3.53
CA ALA A 158 4.20 8.50 2.99
C ALA A 158 4.76 7.07 3.01
N TYR A 159 3.88 6.13 3.38
CA TYR A 159 4.11 4.70 3.37
C TYR A 159 2.98 4.03 2.60
N LEU A 160 3.32 3.11 1.71
CA LEU A 160 2.35 2.41 0.89
C LEU A 160 2.42 0.91 1.15
N SER A 161 1.24 0.29 1.15
CA SER A 161 1.06 -1.15 1.05
C SER A 161 0.46 -1.40 -0.33
N ILE A 162 1.18 -2.14 -1.20
CA ILE A 162 0.71 -2.51 -2.55
C ILE A 162 0.71 -4.03 -2.76
N PRO A 163 -0.13 -4.56 -3.66
CA PRO A 163 -0.01 -5.95 -4.07
C PRO A 163 1.34 -6.25 -4.74
N ASN A 164 1.86 -7.47 -4.56
CA ASN A 164 3.11 -7.91 -5.17
C ASN A 164 2.87 -8.44 -6.60
N TYR A 165 2.85 -7.54 -7.57
CA TYR A 165 2.64 -7.87 -8.99
C TYR A 165 3.78 -8.70 -9.62
N ASP A 166 4.94 -8.75 -8.97
CA ASP A 166 6.12 -9.52 -9.40
C ASP A 166 6.23 -10.89 -8.68
N GLY A 167 5.25 -11.23 -7.84
CA GLY A 167 5.19 -12.49 -7.11
C GLY A 167 4.82 -13.70 -7.98
N ASP A 168 4.86 -14.88 -7.38
CA ASP A 168 4.51 -16.12 -8.06
C ASP A 168 3.00 -16.14 -8.43
N ASP A 169 2.66 -16.68 -9.60
CA ASP A 169 1.28 -16.67 -10.11
C ASP A 169 0.30 -17.48 -9.24
N ASP A 170 0.79 -18.41 -8.41
CA ASP A 170 -0.03 -19.14 -7.45
C ASP A 170 -0.39 -18.33 -6.21
N GLU A 171 0.28 -17.19 -5.99
CA GLU A 171 -0.06 -16.19 -4.97
C GLU A 171 -1.09 -15.16 -5.47
N LYS A 172 -1.53 -15.24 -6.73
CA LYS A 172 -2.50 -14.31 -7.32
C LYS A 172 -3.94 -14.82 -7.21
N PRO A 173 -4.95 -13.93 -7.13
CA PRO A 173 -6.36 -14.32 -7.13
C PRO A 173 -6.72 -15.17 -8.36
N SER A 174 -7.71 -16.04 -8.22
CA SER A 174 -8.18 -16.80 -9.38
C SER A 174 -8.81 -15.90 -10.42
N GLY A 175 -8.44 -16.10 -11.68
CA GLY A 175 -8.88 -15.25 -12.78
C GLY A 175 -8.03 -13.99 -12.96
N TRP A 176 -7.00 -13.79 -12.13
CA TRP A 176 -6.00 -12.76 -12.34
C TRP A 176 -5.21 -13.02 -13.63
N THR A 177 -4.97 -11.97 -14.39
CA THR A 177 -4.33 -11.97 -15.69
C THR A 177 -3.16 -10.98 -15.72
N SER A 178 -2.39 -10.97 -16.81
CA SER A 178 -1.38 -9.94 -17.03
C SER A 178 -1.98 -8.54 -17.16
N ASP A 179 -3.22 -8.43 -17.61
CA ASP A 179 -3.89 -7.14 -17.77
C ASP A 179 -4.21 -6.54 -16.39
N ASP A 180 -4.59 -7.38 -15.43
CA ASP A 180 -4.73 -6.98 -14.01
C ASP A 180 -3.39 -6.54 -13.40
N ASP A 181 -2.26 -7.18 -13.74
CA ASP A 181 -0.93 -6.74 -13.31
C ASP A 181 -0.59 -5.35 -13.87
N ASN A 182 -0.89 -5.11 -15.16
CA ASN A 182 -0.63 -3.83 -15.81
C ASN A 182 -1.51 -2.73 -15.20
N PHE A 183 -2.81 -2.97 -15.10
CA PHE A 183 -3.75 -2.06 -14.46
C PHE A 183 -3.31 -1.70 -13.04
N GLY A 184 -2.96 -2.71 -12.23
CA GLY A 184 -2.55 -2.50 -10.84
C GLY A 184 -1.28 -1.67 -10.71
N ARG A 185 -0.34 -1.81 -11.65
CA ARG A 185 0.89 -1.00 -11.69
C ARG A 185 0.60 0.44 -12.10
N ASP A 186 -0.25 0.64 -13.10
CA ASP A 186 -0.65 1.98 -13.55
C ASP A 186 -1.42 2.71 -12.44
N PHE A 187 -2.36 2.02 -11.79
CA PHE A 187 -3.07 2.54 -10.61
C PHE A 187 -2.11 2.97 -9.47
N VAL A 188 -1.14 2.13 -9.13
CA VAL A 188 -0.14 2.46 -8.09
C VAL A 188 0.77 3.61 -8.52
N ALA A 189 1.19 3.65 -9.79
CA ALA A 189 2.04 4.70 -10.32
C ALA A 189 1.32 6.06 -10.30
N THR A 190 0.05 6.10 -10.71
CA THR A 190 -0.77 7.31 -10.63
C THR A 190 -0.95 7.73 -9.18
N LEU A 191 -1.31 6.81 -8.27
CA LEU A 191 -1.46 7.15 -6.86
C LEU A 191 -0.16 7.71 -6.24
N LEU A 192 1.00 7.16 -6.59
CA LEU A 192 2.31 7.66 -6.14
C LEU A 192 2.58 9.10 -6.63
N ASN A 193 2.25 9.41 -7.88
CA ASN A 193 2.40 10.77 -8.41
C ASN A 193 1.57 11.78 -7.61
N PHE A 194 0.34 11.41 -7.27
CA PHE A 194 -0.56 12.26 -6.49
C PHE A 194 -0.13 12.37 -5.02
N ILE A 195 0.48 11.32 -4.44
CA ILE A 195 1.03 11.35 -3.09
C ILE A 195 2.25 12.30 -3.01
N ASP A 196 3.10 12.34 -4.03
CA ASP A 196 4.27 13.25 -4.12
C ASP A 196 3.85 14.74 -4.03
N ASP A 197 2.59 15.06 -4.36
CA ASP A 197 2.03 16.42 -4.24
C ASP A 197 1.57 16.79 -2.82
N ILE A 198 1.42 15.82 -1.91
CA ILE A 198 0.84 16.04 -0.56
C ILE A 198 1.72 15.55 0.59
N ALA A 199 2.79 14.81 0.31
CA ALA A 199 3.80 14.39 1.28
C ALA A 199 5.19 14.90 0.86
N ASP A 200 6.06 15.15 1.84
CA ASP A 200 7.42 15.64 1.57
C ASP A 200 8.35 14.53 1.04
N ASP A 201 8.08 13.29 1.46
CA ASP A 201 8.82 12.10 1.02
C ASP A 201 7.92 10.85 0.94
N VAL A 202 8.19 10.01 -0.06
CA VAL A 202 7.63 8.66 -0.15
C VAL A 202 8.69 7.69 0.34
N GLU A 203 8.63 7.35 1.62
CA GLU A 203 9.70 6.62 2.30
C GLU A 203 9.74 5.14 1.89
N THR A 204 8.59 4.47 1.83
CA THR A 204 8.54 3.03 1.57
C THR A 204 7.28 2.60 0.84
N VAL A 205 7.49 1.77 -0.19
CA VAL A 205 6.45 1.01 -0.87
C VAL A 205 6.63 -0.47 -0.52
N HIS A 206 5.74 -1.01 0.29
CA HIS A 206 5.76 -2.40 0.74
C HIS A 206 4.88 -3.27 -0.16
N ALA A 207 5.51 -4.13 -0.95
CA ALA A 207 4.81 -5.15 -1.73
C ALA A 207 4.39 -6.32 -0.83
N ARG A 208 3.13 -6.78 -0.97
CA ARG A 208 2.56 -7.86 -0.15
C ARG A 208 1.86 -8.91 -1.01
N ALA A 209 1.73 -10.13 -0.48
CA ALA A 209 0.95 -11.18 -1.14
C ALA A 209 -0.55 -10.82 -1.21
N PHE A 210 -1.25 -11.34 -2.23
CA PHE A 210 -2.69 -11.11 -2.44
C PHE A 210 -3.55 -11.93 -1.46
N ASN A 211 -3.55 -11.57 -0.18
CA ASN A 211 -4.33 -12.29 0.82
C ASN A 211 -5.32 -11.38 1.56
N THR A 212 -6.44 -11.98 1.98
CA THR A 212 -7.56 -11.27 2.65
C THR A 212 -7.26 -10.89 4.10
N GLN A 213 -6.20 -11.46 4.67
CA GLN A 213 -5.70 -11.15 6.01
C GLN A 213 -4.76 -9.96 6.02
N SER A 214 -4.44 -9.39 4.86
CA SER A 214 -3.45 -8.33 4.81
C SER A 214 -3.95 -7.09 5.51
N THR A 215 -3.14 -6.55 6.41
CA THR A 215 -3.44 -5.37 7.22
C THR A 215 -2.46 -4.24 6.95
N MET A 216 -2.91 -3.03 7.24
CA MET A 216 -2.05 -1.86 7.37
C MET A 216 -2.49 -1.06 8.59
N ASP A 217 -1.54 -0.66 9.43
CA ASP A 217 -1.81 0.18 10.58
C ASP A 217 -0.76 1.25 10.80
N VAL A 218 -1.19 2.32 11.47
CA VAL A 218 -0.32 3.33 12.02
C VAL A 218 -0.70 3.56 13.48
N SER A 219 0.26 3.28 14.36
CA SER A 219 0.10 3.47 15.81
C SER A 219 0.11 4.95 16.20
N PRO A 220 -0.37 5.32 17.41
CA PRO A 220 -0.28 6.68 17.93
C PRO A 220 1.13 7.31 17.91
N ASP A 221 2.17 6.49 17.87
CA ASP A 221 3.56 6.93 17.86
C ASP A 221 4.14 7.10 16.44
N HIS A 222 3.33 6.94 15.39
CA HIS A 222 3.70 6.95 13.97
C HIS A 222 4.51 5.72 13.51
N VAL A 223 4.46 4.62 14.26
CA VAL A 223 4.96 3.34 13.73
C VAL A 223 3.96 2.78 12.73
N VAL A 224 4.39 2.63 11.48
CA VAL A 224 3.59 2.07 10.38
C VAL A 224 3.93 0.60 10.22
N ARG A 225 2.89 -0.24 10.10
CA ARG A 225 3.03 -1.67 9.88
C ARG A 225 2.19 -2.16 8.71
N VAL A 226 2.70 -3.19 8.05
CA VAL A 226 1.95 -4.01 7.09
C VAL A 226 2.10 -5.46 7.51
N ASN A 227 1.00 -6.16 7.77
CA ASN A 227 1.00 -7.55 8.27
C ASN A 227 1.93 -7.74 9.49
N ASP A 228 1.83 -6.86 10.48
CA ASP A 228 2.67 -6.77 11.69
C ASP A 228 4.16 -6.41 11.47
N ALA A 229 4.64 -6.37 10.23
CA ALA A 229 6.00 -5.94 9.91
C ALA A 229 6.10 -4.40 9.93
N VAL A 230 7.05 -3.87 10.69
CA VAL A 230 7.32 -2.42 10.74
C VAL A 230 7.99 -1.98 9.43
N ILE A 231 7.45 -0.94 8.80
CA ILE A 231 7.95 -0.38 7.53
C ILE A 231 8.38 1.10 7.63
N SER A 232 8.25 1.70 8.81
CA SER A 232 8.70 3.05 9.17
C SER A 232 9.96 3.04 10.03
#